data_AF-A0A957M4U5-F1
#
_entry.id   AF-A0A957M4U5-F1
#
_cell.length_a   1.000
_cell.length_b   1.000
_cell.length_c   1.000
_cell.angle_alpha   90.00
_cell.angle_beta   90.00
_cell.angle_gamma   90.00
#
_symmetry.space_group_name_H-M   'P 1'
#
loop_
_entity.id
_entity.type
_entity.pdbx_description
1 polymer ?
#
loop_
_entity_poly.entity_id
_entity_poly.type
_entity_poly.pdbx_seq_one_letter_code
_entity_poly.pdbx_strand_id
1 'polypeptide(L)'
;MTSIDERIQGGIYGLLAGDALGVPYEFHGAADIPPLDQIEMAPPAGFRRAHGSVPPGTWSDDGAQALALLASLLECGRLDVDDFGRRLVAWYERGYMAVDNHVFDVGIQTSQAI
;
A
#
# COMPACT_ATOMS: atom_id res chain seq x y z
N MET A 1 -5.53 -24.30 -15.25
CA MET A 1 -4.28 -23.65 -14.80
C MET A 1 -4.41 -22.18 -15.11
N THR A 2 -4.02 -21.30 -14.19
CA THR A 2 -4.05 -19.85 -14.44
C THR A 2 -2.99 -19.44 -15.46
N SER A 3 -3.31 -18.47 -16.32
CA SER A 3 -2.42 -17.88 -17.32
C SER A 3 -1.32 -17.03 -16.66
N ILE A 4 -0.30 -16.66 -17.43
CA ILE A 4 0.73 -15.73 -16.93
C ILE A 4 0.14 -14.34 -16.64
N ASP A 5 -0.77 -13.87 -17.48
CA ASP A 5 -1.43 -12.57 -17.30
C ASP A 5 -2.26 -12.55 -16.02
N GLU A 6 -3.00 -13.63 -15.74
CA GLU A 6 -3.77 -13.77 -14.50
C GLU A 6 -2.86 -13.75 -13.27
N ARG A 7 -1.66 -14.34 -13.36
CA ARG A 7 -0.69 -14.34 -12.26
C ARG A 7 -0.04 -12.96 -12.05
N ILE A 8 0.26 -12.24 -13.13
CA ILE A 8 0.80 -10.88 -13.04
C ILE A 8 -0.24 -9.94 -12.44
N GLN A 9 -1.47 -9.98 -12.94
CA GLN A 9 -2.59 -9.20 -12.40
C GLN A 9 -2.85 -9.56 -10.93
N GLY A 10 -2.89 -10.86 -10.61
CA GLY A 10 -3.03 -11.34 -9.25
C GLY A 10 -1.90 -10.89 -8.33
N GLY A 11 -0.68 -10.72 -8.83
CA GLY A 11 0.44 -10.17 -8.06
C GLY A 11 0.22 -8.71 -7.66
N ILE A 12 -0.21 -7.87 -8.61
CA ILE A 12 -0.48 -6.45 -8.33
C ILE A 12 -1.73 -6.29 -7.45
N TYR A 13 -2.83 -6.98 -7.76
CA TYR A 13 -4.04 -6.93 -6.93
C TYR A 13 -3.83 -7.52 -5.54
N GLY A 14 -3.05 -8.59 -5.45
CA GLY A 14 -2.69 -9.22 -4.18
C GLY A 14 -1.85 -8.30 -3.30
N LEU A 15 -0.92 -7.53 -3.88
CA LEU A 15 -0.16 -6.50 -3.16
C LEU A 15 -1.11 -5.45 -2.58
N LEU A 16 -1.96 -4.84 -3.41
CA LEU A 16 -2.86 -3.77 -2.97
C LEU A 16 -3.89 -4.26 -1.94
N ALA A 17 -4.43 -5.47 -2.14
CA ALA A 17 -5.39 -6.05 -1.22
C ALA A 17 -4.75 -6.49 0.10
N GLY A 18 -3.52 -7.03 0.04
CA GLY A 18 -2.77 -7.45 1.23
C GLY A 18 -2.36 -6.26 2.10
N ASP A 19 -1.86 -5.20 1.47
CA ASP A 19 -1.58 -3.92 2.12
C ASP A 19 -2.86 -3.37 2.78
N ALA A 20 -3.92 -3.13 2.01
CA ALA A 20 -5.17 -2.58 2.53
C ALA A 20 -5.81 -3.41 3.66
N LEU A 21 -5.65 -4.73 3.62
CA LEU A 21 -6.07 -5.65 4.68
C LEU A 21 -5.19 -5.50 5.93
N GLY A 22 -3.89 -5.31 5.76
CA GLY A 22 -2.89 -5.24 6.82
C GLY A 22 -2.91 -3.93 7.61
N VAL A 23 -3.12 -2.80 6.93
CA VAL A 23 -3.10 -1.43 7.50
C VAL A 23 -3.78 -1.30 8.88
N PRO A 24 -5.00 -1.82 9.10
CA PRO A 24 -5.63 -1.66 10.40
C PRO A 24 -4.89 -2.36 11.55
N TYR A 25 -4.17 -3.44 11.26
CA TYR A 25 -3.56 -4.34 12.25
C TYR A 25 -2.08 -4.03 12.54
N GLU A 26 -1.50 -3.04 11.87
CA GLU A 26 -0.12 -2.60 12.11
C GLU A 26 0.11 -2.10 13.54
N PHE A 27 1.38 -2.13 13.98
CA PHE A 27 1.82 -1.72 15.32
C PHE A 27 1.20 -2.50 16.49
N HIS A 28 0.61 -3.67 16.23
CA HIS A 28 0.12 -4.60 17.24
C HIS A 28 1.08 -5.77 17.44
N GLY A 29 1.19 -6.24 18.69
CA GLY A 29 1.83 -7.53 18.95
C GLY A 29 0.99 -8.67 18.37
N ALA A 30 1.61 -9.78 17.99
CA ALA A 30 0.88 -10.93 17.43
C ALA A 30 -0.22 -11.48 18.35
N ALA A 31 -0.08 -11.31 19.67
CA ALA A 31 -1.10 -11.71 20.65
C ALA A 31 -2.30 -10.75 20.72
N ASP A 32 -2.16 -9.53 20.20
CA ASP A 32 -3.18 -8.49 20.20
C ASP A 32 -3.95 -8.43 18.87
N ILE A 33 -3.46 -9.12 17.83
CA ILE A 33 -4.15 -9.25 16.54
C ILE A 33 -5.30 -10.26 16.70
N PRO A 34 -6.49 -10.01 16.11
CA PRO A 34 -7.60 -10.96 16.16
C PRO A 34 -7.24 -12.33 15.60
N PRO A 35 -7.96 -13.39 16.02
CA PRO A 35 -7.85 -14.71 15.41
C PRO A 35 -8.02 -14.65 13.88
N LEU A 36 -7.37 -15.59 13.17
CA LEU A 36 -7.31 -15.59 11.71
C LEU A 36 -8.69 -15.53 11.03
N ASP A 37 -9.70 -16.19 11.60
CA ASP A 37 -11.08 -16.20 11.12
C ASP A 37 -11.84 -14.88 11.33
N GLN A 38 -11.20 -13.90 11.98
CA GLN A 38 -11.72 -12.55 12.21
C GLN A 38 -10.87 -11.47 11.53
N ILE A 39 -9.78 -11.85 10.85
CA ILE A 39 -8.97 -10.93 10.05
C ILE A 39 -9.71 -10.66 8.75
N GLU A 40 -10.34 -9.49 8.68
CA GLU A 40 -11.11 -9.02 7.54
C GLU A 40 -10.71 -7.58 7.18
N MET A 41 -11.10 -7.13 5.98
CA MET A 41 -10.85 -5.76 5.51
C MET A 41 -11.34 -4.72 6.51
N ALA A 42 -12.52 -4.95 7.09
CA ALA A 42 -13.04 -4.22 8.23
C ALA A 42 -12.76 -5.03 9.51
N PRO A 43 -11.88 -4.53 10.41
CA PRO A 43 -11.57 -5.24 11.65
C PRO A 43 -12.81 -5.40 12.56
N PRO A 44 -12.79 -6.38 13.48
CA PRO A 44 -13.89 -6.62 14.40
C PRO A 44 -14.18 -5.40 15.27
N ALA A 45 -15.44 -5.28 15.69
CA ALA A 45 -15.90 -4.18 16.53
C ALA A 45 -15.06 -4.08 17.82
N GLY A 46 -14.58 -2.88 18.13
CA GLY A 46 -13.75 -2.63 19.31
C GLY A 46 -12.25 -2.84 19.11
N PHE A 47 -11.82 -3.38 17.97
CA PHE A 47 -10.39 -3.43 17.63
C PHE A 47 -9.84 -2.02 17.39
N ARG A 48 -8.71 -1.69 18.01
CA ARG A 48 -8.08 -0.38 17.90
C ARG A 48 -7.19 -0.35 16.65
N ARG A 49 -7.69 0.21 15.56
CA ARG A 49 -6.93 0.31 14.29
C ARG A 49 -5.71 1.24 14.43
N ALA A 50 -4.60 0.90 13.77
CA ALA A 50 -3.40 1.73 13.66
C ALA A 50 -3.72 3.13 13.12
N HIS A 51 -4.37 3.19 11.95
CA HIS A 51 -4.76 4.42 11.27
C HIS A 51 -6.26 4.67 11.41
N GLY A 52 -6.68 5.12 12.60
CA GLY A 52 -8.10 5.25 12.95
C GLY A 52 -8.94 6.17 12.04
N SER A 53 -8.33 7.18 11.43
CA SER A 53 -8.96 8.10 10.47
C SER A 53 -9.02 7.59 9.03
N VAL A 54 -8.31 6.50 8.72
CA VAL A 54 -8.25 5.92 7.37
C VAL A 54 -9.39 4.91 7.19
N PRO A 55 -10.17 4.99 6.10
CA PRO A 55 -11.22 4.00 5.83
C PRO A 55 -10.64 2.59 5.64
N PRO A 56 -11.30 1.53 6.16
CA PRO A 56 -10.91 0.15 5.85
C PRO A 56 -10.88 -0.11 4.33
N GLY A 57 -9.93 -0.92 3.85
CA GLY A 57 -9.74 -1.17 2.42
C GLY A 57 -8.88 -0.12 1.69
N THR A 58 -8.26 0.80 2.43
CA THR A 58 -7.32 1.78 1.89
C THR A 58 -5.89 1.22 1.98
N TRP A 59 -5.20 1.08 0.84
CA TRP A 59 -3.77 0.74 0.81
C TRP A 59 -2.90 1.92 1.27
N SER A 60 -1.74 1.62 1.84
CA SER A 60 -0.80 2.59 2.41
C SER A 60 0.30 3.00 1.41
N ASP A 61 1.48 3.33 1.94
CA ASP A 61 2.66 3.66 1.17
C ASP A 61 3.16 2.49 0.33
N ASP A 62 3.05 1.24 0.81
CA ASP A 62 3.39 0.03 0.06
C ASP A 62 2.67 -0.01 -1.30
N GLY A 63 1.35 0.13 -1.29
CA GLY A 63 0.52 0.14 -2.50
C GLY A 63 0.80 1.34 -3.39
N ALA A 64 0.91 2.54 -2.82
CA ALA A 64 1.14 3.76 -3.58
C ALA A 64 2.52 3.78 -4.25
N GLN A 65 3.58 3.38 -3.54
CA GLN A 65 4.95 3.32 -4.06
C GLN A 65 5.10 2.21 -5.11
N ALA A 66 4.45 1.06 -4.92
CA ALA A 66 4.42 -0.02 -5.91
C ALA A 66 3.73 0.44 -7.21
N LEU A 67 2.60 1.16 -7.11
CA LEU A 67 1.91 1.74 -8.27
C LEU A 67 2.75 2.84 -8.95
N ALA A 68 3.45 3.67 -8.18
CA ALA A 68 4.36 4.67 -8.73
C ALA A 68 5.51 4.03 -9.53
N LEU A 69 6.08 2.92 -9.03
CA LEU A 69 7.09 2.14 -9.74
C LEU A 69 6.53 1.50 -11.01
N LEU A 70 5.38 0.82 -10.91
CA LEU A 70 4.72 0.21 -12.05
C LEU A 70 4.44 1.24 -13.16
N ALA A 71 3.92 2.40 -12.79
CA ALA A 71 3.63 3.46 -13.74
C ALA A 71 4.90 4.03 -14.39
N SER A 72 6.03 4.10 -13.67
CA SER A 72 7.33 4.49 -14.23
C SER A 72 7.85 3.45 -15.22
N LEU A 73 7.80 2.16 -14.86
CA LEU A 73 8.25 1.06 -15.74
C LEU A 73 7.46 1.01 -17.05
N LEU A 74 6.14 1.22 -16.99
CA LEU A 74 5.27 1.25 -18.17
C LEU A 74 5.55 2.45 -19.08
N GLU A 75 5.76 3.64 -18.50
CA GLU A 75 6.04 4.87 -19.26
C GLU A 75 7.45 4.84 -19.88
N CYS A 76 8.45 4.45 -19.10
CA CYS A 76 9.86 4.51 -19.51
C CYS A 76 10.34 3.26 -20.26
N GLY A 77 9.62 2.15 -20.18
CA GLY A 77 10.00 0.85 -20.77
C GLY A 77 11.25 0.21 -20.14
N ARG A 78 11.74 0.76 -19.03
CA ARG A 78 12.90 0.30 -18.24
C ARG A 78 12.83 0.90 -16.83
N LEU A 79 13.69 0.44 -15.93
CA LEU A 79 13.92 1.16 -14.67
C LEU A 79 14.62 2.49 -14.96
N ASP A 80 13.89 3.59 -14.75
CA ASP A 80 14.41 4.96 -14.79
C ASP A 80 14.30 5.56 -13.38
N VAL A 81 15.42 5.59 -12.67
CA VAL A 81 15.44 5.96 -11.25
C VAL A 81 15.08 7.43 -11.02
N ASP A 82 15.34 8.29 -12.00
CA ASP A 82 15.00 9.72 -11.91
C ASP A 82 13.49 9.93 -12.10
N ASP A 83 12.86 9.20 -13.03
CA ASP A 83 11.41 9.22 -13.20
C ASP A 83 10.69 8.64 -11.97
N PHE A 84 11.14 7.48 -11.49
CA PHE A 84 10.57 6.86 -10.31
C PHE A 84 10.72 7.75 -9.07
N GLY A 85 11.91 8.34 -8.84
CA GLY A 85 12.14 9.29 -7.75
C GLY A 85 11.20 10.50 -7.80
N ARG A 86 10.99 11.11 -8.97
CA ARG A 86 10.02 12.20 -9.13
C ARG A 86 8.59 11.78 -8.80
N ARG A 87 8.20 10.54 -9.10
CA ARG A 87 6.87 10.01 -8.75
C ARG A 87 6.73 9.72 -7.26
N LEU A 88 7.79 9.27 -6.59
CA LEU A 88 7.82 9.15 -5.13
C LEU A 88 7.65 10.51 -4.45
N VAL A 89 8.35 11.55 -4.94
CA VAL A 89 8.14 12.93 -4.47
C VAL A 89 6.70 13.38 -4.74
N ALA A 90 6.15 13.12 -5.93
CA ALA A 90 4.77 13.46 -6.25
C ALA A 90 3.75 12.69 -5.40
N TRP A 91 4.03 11.44 -5.04
CA TRP A 91 3.23 10.67 -4.09
C TRP A 91 3.26 11.36 -2.73
N TYR A 92 4.45 11.61 -2.18
CA TYR A 92 4.62 12.19 -0.86
C TYR A 92 4.02 13.60 -0.72
N GLU A 93 4.21 14.48 -1.71
CA GLU A 93 3.75 15.87 -1.65
C GLU A 93 2.30 16.07 -2.09
N ARG A 94 1.80 15.23 -3.01
CA ARG A 94 0.52 15.46 -3.71
C ARG A 94 -0.43 14.28 -3.68
N GLY A 95 -0.05 13.16 -3.07
CA GLY A 95 -0.87 11.96 -3.00
C GLY A 95 -0.98 11.17 -4.30
N TYR A 96 -0.04 11.34 -5.25
CA TYR A 96 -0.02 10.52 -6.47
C TYR A 96 -0.06 9.02 -6.13
N MET A 97 -1.05 8.29 -6.66
CA MET A 97 -1.33 6.86 -6.38
C MET A 97 -1.74 6.51 -4.95
N ALA A 98 -1.85 7.49 -4.04
CA ALA A 98 -2.52 7.31 -2.77
C ALA A 98 -4.04 7.37 -2.95
N VAL A 99 -4.78 6.62 -2.15
CA VAL A 99 -6.25 6.70 -2.14
C VAL A 99 -6.68 8.10 -1.73
N ASP A 100 -7.62 8.68 -2.48
CA ASP A 100 -8.12 10.05 -2.27
C ASP A 100 -7.03 11.14 -2.23
N ASN A 101 -5.85 10.87 -2.77
CA ASN A 101 -4.65 11.70 -2.68
C ASN A 101 -4.20 11.99 -1.23
N HIS A 102 -4.56 11.11 -0.28
CA HIS A 102 -4.17 11.25 1.12
C HIS A 102 -2.99 10.33 1.46
N VAL A 103 -1.83 10.92 1.75
CA VAL A 103 -0.65 10.19 2.19
C VAL A 103 -0.72 9.92 3.69
N PHE A 104 -0.49 8.67 4.07
CA PHE A 104 -0.25 8.24 5.44
C PHE A 104 0.80 7.13 5.43
N ASP A 105 1.27 6.78 6.63
CA ASP A 105 2.22 5.69 6.89
C ASP A 105 3.54 5.74 6.10
N VAL A 106 4.05 6.95 5.85
CA VAL A 106 5.39 7.09 5.27
C VAL A 106 6.46 6.63 6.26
N GLY A 107 7.24 5.61 5.86
CA GLY A 107 8.41 5.17 6.63
C GLY A 107 9.47 6.26 6.80
N ILE A 108 10.14 6.28 7.96
CA ILE A 108 11.16 7.31 8.28
C ILE A 108 12.27 7.35 7.23
N GLN A 109 12.79 6.21 6.80
CA GLN A 109 13.86 6.15 5.80
C GLN A 109 13.40 6.68 4.44
N THR A 110 12.18 6.33 4.02
CA THR A 110 11.59 6.85 2.78
C THR A 110 11.42 8.36 2.86
N SER A 111 10.88 8.89 3.96
CA SER A 111 10.73 10.34 4.15
C SER A 111 12.06 11.11 4.16
N GLN A 112 13.16 10.46 4.54
CA GLN A 112 14.49 11.07 4.52
C GLN A 112 15.15 11.01 3.13
N ALA A 113 14.74 10.07 2.29
CA ALA A 113 15.26 9.88 0.95
C ALA A 113 14.55 10.76 -0.10
N ILE A 114 13.31 11.15 0.18
CA ILE A 114 12.50 12.10 -0.60
C ILE A 114 12.88 13.53 -0.25
#